data_AF-A0A101NHP6-F1
#
_entry.id   AF-A0A101NHP6-F1
#
_cell.length_a   1.000
_cell.length_b   1.000
_cell.length_c   1.000
_cell.angle_alpha   90.00
_cell.angle_beta   90.00
_cell.angle_gamma   90.00
#
_symmetry.space_group_name_H-M   'P 1'
#
loop_
_entity.id
_entity.type
_entity.pdbx_description
1 polymer ?
#
loop_
_entity_poly.entity_id
_entity_poly.type
_entity_poly.pdbx_seq_one_letter_code
_entity_poly.pdbx_strand_id
1 'polypeptide(L)'
;MNPPTRSTFPLSLDLLYELLEVERDLAPRHLLRRARQEGAVVSTLVLSLAEREGVALGEGSRGELARMTRRSDLYQELDAAVRAVPGARTVKGPSLARYYPAGLLRAIGDLDVVVPDEATLWRVLGEVLDRREAGEALMTELCEGGRRDLLVSVWWLGEDPMLDLDRGVEVTTFAYGGLPEQAVPLRPELPAEQVYADVLAVAEERFQRDFTLKDVLDLVCVLTSPAAPVPAALARAAADYALAPELEELCGKAIGHPALASAIPAELLDGLREPARLERARRDALGPAAQEPRRYGFQLTEPLRRGTGDAVEDHDFGGVLLRRTPVADFLLVTGELVDPADHEAAVAALSALAPWPKRPAPATAPAPAPSPQAPRDTAPEVMQDASYDAAHAAAKGAAAGRSLRAGSGS
;
A
#
# COMPACT_ATOMS: atom_id res chain seq x y z
N MET A 1 -25.72 -14.27 -2.10
CA MET A 1 -24.49 -14.70 -1.40
C MET A 1 -23.36 -14.62 -2.41
N ASN A 2 -22.31 -13.84 -2.14
CA ASN A 2 -21.12 -13.84 -3.00
C ASN A 2 -20.44 -15.21 -2.89
N PRO A 3 -19.96 -15.81 -3.98
CA PRO A 3 -19.28 -17.10 -3.95
C PRO A 3 -18.02 -17.02 -3.06
N PRO A 4 -17.59 -18.15 -2.46
CA PRO A 4 -16.35 -18.17 -1.68
C PRO A 4 -15.17 -17.78 -2.57
N THR A 5 -14.45 -16.72 -2.19
CA THR A 5 -13.28 -16.21 -2.94
C THR A 5 -11.95 -16.69 -2.37
N ARG A 6 -11.94 -17.43 -1.26
CA ARG A 6 -10.71 -17.77 -0.54
C ARG A 6 -9.97 -18.92 -1.22
N SER A 7 -8.66 -18.76 -1.35
CA SER A 7 -7.72 -19.78 -1.80
C SER A 7 -7.83 -21.05 -0.98
N THR A 8 -7.69 -22.19 -1.65
CA THR A 8 -7.52 -23.51 -1.02
C THR A 8 -6.05 -23.90 -0.85
N PHE A 9 -5.12 -23.01 -1.24
CA PHE A 9 -3.68 -23.27 -1.16
C PHE A 9 -3.25 -23.47 0.31
N PRO A 10 -2.50 -24.54 0.62
CA PRO A 10 -2.16 -24.91 1.99
C PRO A 10 -0.99 -24.05 2.52
N LEU A 11 -1.18 -22.74 2.62
CA LEU A 11 -0.20 -21.84 3.21
C LEU A 11 -0.01 -22.19 4.69
N SER A 12 1.19 -22.54 5.11
CA SER A 12 1.55 -22.96 6.48
C SER A 12 2.85 -22.31 6.96
N LEU A 13 3.15 -22.41 8.27
CA LEU A 13 4.47 -22.00 8.76
C LEU A 13 5.61 -22.80 8.12
N ASP A 14 5.45 -24.13 7.97
CA ASP A 14 6.45 -25.00 7.34
C ASP A 14 6.82 -24.55 5.93
N LEU A 15 5.81 -24.11 5.16
CA LEU A 15 6.04 -23.55 3.84
C LEU A 15 6.80 -22.22 3.93
N LEU A 16 6.47 -21.34 4.87
CA LEU A 16 7.22 -20.09 5.04
C LEU A 16 8.67 -20.30 5.49
N TYR A 17 8.96 -21.34 6.29
CA TYR A 17 10.34 -21.75 6.58
C TYR A 17 11.09 -22.10 5.29
N GLU A 18 10.48 -22.90 4.41
CA GLU A 18 11.06 -23.27 3.12
C GLU A 18 11.26 -22.05 2.20
N LEU A 19 10.23 -21.23 2.02
CA LEU A 19 10.26 -20.09 1.09
C LEU A 19 11.21 -18.98 1.53
N LEU A 20 11.46 -18.84 2.84
CA LEU A 20 12.40 -17.87 3.40
C LEU A 20 13.78 -18.46 3.68
N GLU A 21 14.01 -19.72 3.28
CA GLU A 21 15.27 -20.44 3.46
C GLU A 21 15.73 -20.47 4.93
N VAL A 22 14.78 -20.67 5.84
CA VAL A 22 15.04 -20.80 7.28
C VAL A 22 14.98 -22.28 7.65
N GLU A 23 16.02 -22.77 8.33
CA GLU A 23 16.05 -24.15 8.83
C GLU A 23 14.87 -24.42 9.78
N ARG A 24 14.16 -25.54 9.56
CA ARG A 24 12.87 -25.85 10.22
C ARG A 24 13.00 -26.20 11.71
N ASP A 25 14.18 -26.60 12.15
CA ASP A 25 14.48 -26.88 13.55
C ASP A 25 14.80 -25.62 14.36
N LEU A 26 14.96 -24.46 13.69
CA LEU A 26 15.14 -23.18 14.36
C LEU A 26 13.84 -22.67 14.97
N ALA A 27 13.96 -22.01 16.13
CA ALA A 27 12.83 -21.41 16.81
C ALA A 27 12.09 -20.37 15.93
N PRO A 28 10.75 -20.22 16.04
CA PRO A 28 9.93 -19.32 15.22
C PRO A 28 10.39 -17.86 15.16
N ARG A 29 11.12 -17.39 16.17
CA ARG A 29 11.75 -16.05 16.15
C ARG A 29 12.72 -15.84 14.98
N HIS A 30 13.37 -16.90 14.49
CA HIS A 30 14.28 -16.82 13.35
C HIS A 30 13.51 -16.61 12.05
N LEU A 31 12.39 -17.33 11.88
CA LEU A 31 11.45 -17.12 10.78
C LEU A 31 10.89 -15.69 10.79
N LEU A 32 10.37 -15.23 11.94
CA LEU A 32 9.83 -13.88 12.06
C LEU A 32 10.88 -12.79 11.76
N ARG A 33 12.12 -12.97 12.23
CA ARG A 33 13.22 -12.04 11.92
C ARG A 33 13.52 -11.99 10.42
N ARG A 34 13.62 -13.15 9.75
CA ARG A 34 13.84 -13.21 8.30
C ARG A 34 12.67 -12.59 7.53
N ALA A 35 11.44 -12.87 7.95
CA ALA A 35 10.24 -12.28 7.37
C ALA A 35 10.22 -10.75 7.47
N ARG A 36 10.68 -10.16 8.59
CA ARG A 36 10.81 -8.71 8.73
C ARG A 36 11.88 -8.10 7.81
N GLN A 37 12.96 -8.83 7.54
CA GLN A 37 13.97 -8.39 6.57
C GLN A 37 13.43 -8.39 5.14
N GLU A 38 12.50 -9.31 4.84
CA GLU A 38 11.82 -9.36 3.54
C GLU A 38 10.76 -8.26 3.39
N GLY A 39 10.08 -7.91 4.48
CA GLY A 39 9.17 -6.77 4.55
C GLY A 39 8.05 -6.93 5.56
N ALA A 40 7.35 -5.82 5.85
CA ALA A 40 6.24 -5.78 6.80
C ALA A 40 5.09 -6.75 6.45
N VAL A 41 4.96 -7.11 5.17
CA VAL A 41 3.88 -7.99 4.70
C VAL A 41 4.11 -9.45 5.08
N VAL A 42 5.33 -9.95 4.92
CA VAL A 42 5.65 -11.36 5.20
C VAL A 42 5.59 -11.63 6.71
N SER A 43 6.01 -10.67 7.54
CA SER A 43 5.91 -10.80 9.01
C SER A 43 4.46 -10.87 9.50
N THR A 44 3.54 -10.13 8.87
CA THR A 44 2.09 -10.22 9.17
C THR A 44 1.54 -11.63 8.89
N LEU A 45 1.96 -12.24 7.78
CA LEU A 45 1.58 -13.61 7.44
C LEU A 45 2.13 -14.62 8.44
N VAL A 46 3.41 -14.51 8.82
CA VAL A 46 4.01 -15.38 9.84
C VAL A 46 3.25 -15.31 11.16
N LEU A 47 2.91 -14.11 11.64
CA LEU A 47 2.20 -13.94 12.91
C LEU A 47 0.78 -14.52 12.87
N SER A 48 0.01 -14.25 11.81
CA SER A 48 -1.35 -14.80 11.67
C SER A 48 -1.36 -16.32 11.46
N LEU A 49 -0.38 -16.86 10.73
CA LEU A 49 -0.17 -18.31 10.60
C LEU A 49 0.19 -18.96 11.94
N ALA A 50 1.09 -18.34 12.70
CA ALA A 50 1.49 -18.82 14.01
C ALA A 50 0.30 -18.86 14.99
N GLU A 51 -0.53 -17.83 15.01
CA GLU A 51 -1.77 -17.83 15.81
C GLU A 51 -2.72 -18.96 15.36
N ARG A 52 -2.95 -19.09 14.05
CA ARG A 52 -3.84 -20.12 13.48
C ARG A 52 -3.35 -21.55 13.76
N GLU A 53 -2.04 -21.78 13.74
CA GLU A 53 -1.41 -23.09 13.97
C GLU A 53 -1.14 -23.37 15.46
N GLY A 54 -1.61 -22.49 16.36
CA GLY A 54 -1.54 -22.70 17.81
C GLY A 54 -0.15 -22.46 18.42
N VAL A 55 0.74 -21.77 17.71
CA VAL A 55 2.04 -21.35 18.26
C VAL A 55 1.81 -20.26 19.30
N ALA A 56 2.34 -20.46 20.50
CA ALA A 56 2.19 -19.50 21.59
C ALA A 56 2.89 -18.17 21.26
N LEU A 57 2.11 -17.11 21.04
CA LEU A 57 2.61 -15.76 20.83
C LEU A 57 2.80 -15.05 22.17
N GLY A 58 3.98 -14.43 22.38
CA GLY A 58 4.22 -13.52 23.49
C GLY A 58 3.46 -12.20 23.34
N GLU A 59 3.44 -11.37 24.39
CA GLU A 59 2.68 -10.10 24.40
C GLU A 59 3.06 -9.16 23.26
N GLY A 60 4.36 -9.02 22.95
CA GLY A 60 4.82 -8.18 21.83
C GLY A 60 4.27 -8.64 20.48
N SER A 61 4.36 -9.94 20.18
CA SER A 61 3.84 -10.51 18.93
C SER A 61 2.32 -10.44 18.83
N ARG A 62 1.59 -10.64 19.94
CA ARG A 62 0.13 -10.45 19.99
C ARG A 62 -0.26 -8.99 19.78
N GLY A 63 0.49 -8.06 20.37
CA GLY A 63 0.26 -6.62 20.19
C GLY A 63 0.49 -6.19 18.73
N GLU A 64 1.56 -6.68 18.10
CA GLU A 64 1.84 -6.45 16.67
C GLU A 64 0.74 -7.03 15.78
N LEU A 65 0.34 -8.29 16.00
CA LEU A 65 -0.75 -8.92 15.25
C LEU A 65 -2.08 -8.14 15.42
N ALA A 66 -2.39 -7.69 16.63
CA ALA A 66 -3.59 -6.90 16.89
C ALA A 66 -3.59 -5.54 16.17
N ARG A 67 -2.43 -4.85 16.09
CA ARG A 67 -2.29 -3.63 15.28
C ARG A 67 -2.48 -3.92 13.79
N MET A 68 -1.94 -5.04 13.30
CA MET A 68 -2.12 -5.47 11.91
C MET A 68 -3.59 -5.76 11.58
N THR A 69 -4.31 -6.43 12.48
CA THR A 69 -5.76 -6.66 12.35
C THR A 69 -6.53 -5.34 12.28
N ARG A 70 -6.30 -4.42 13.23
CA ARG A 70 -6.95 -3.10 13.20
C ARG A 70 -6.65 -2.30 11.93
N ARG A 71 -5.42 -2.40 11.42
CA ARG A 71 -5.05 -1.79 10.13
C ARG A 71 -5.82 -2.42 8.97
N SER A 72 -6.00 -3.74 8.96
CA SER A 72 -6.81 -4.41 7.94
C SER A 72 -8.27 -3.98 8.00
N ASP A 73 -8.86 -3.93 9.20
CA ASP A 73 -10.24 -3.48 9.42
C ASP A 73 -10.44 -2.03 8.96
N LEU A 74 -9.47 -1.16 9.29
CA LEU A 74 -9.40 0.21 8.81
C LEU A 74 -9.46 0.30 7.28
N TYR A 75 -8.63 -0.46 6.57
CA TYR A 75 -8.63 -0.39 5.11
C TYR A 75 -9.86 -1.04 4.47
N GLN A 76 -10.51 -2.00 5.13
CA GLN A 76 -11.82 -2.52 4.71
C GLN A 76 -12.92 -1.45 4.87
N GLU A 77 -12.90 -0.67 5.95
CA GLU A 77 -13.80 0.46 6.16
C GLU A 77 -13.61 1.53 5.07
N LEU A 78 -12.36 1.89 4.78
CA LEU A 78 -12.03 2.87 3.73
C LEU A 78 -12.41 2.35 2.33
N ASP A 79 -12.10 1.09 2.01
CA ASP A 79 -12.51 0.45 0.74
C ASP A 79 -14.02 0.50 0.53
N ALA A 80 -14.80 0.19 1.57
CA ALA A 80 -16.26 0.27 1.49
C ALA A 80 -16.77 1.70 1.23
N ALA A 81 -16.16 2.71 1.87
CA ALA A 81 -16.50 4.11 1.68
C ALA A 81 -16.13 4.60 0.27
N VAL A 82 -14.91 4.29 -0.18
CA VAL A 82 -14.41 4.70 -1.50
C VAL A 82 -15.21 4.05 -2.62
N ARG A 83 -15.52 2.75 -2.53
CA ARG A 83 -16.34 2.05 -3.53
C ARG A 83 -17.77 2.56 -3.63
N ALA A 84 -18.27 3.28 -2.61
CA ALA A 84 -19.56 3.96 -2.69
C ALA A 84 -19.53 5.18 -3.63
N VAL A 85 -18.34 5.69 -3.98
CA VAL A 85 -18.17 6.76 -4.98
C VAL A 85 -18.29 6.14 -6.38
N PRO A 86 -19.27 6.57 -7.21
CA PRO A 86 -19.45 6.01 -8.55
C PRO A 86 -18.19 6.14 -9.41
N GLY A 87 -17.76 5.01 -9.98
CA GLY A 87 -16.57 4.93 -10.84
C GLY A 87 -15.26 4.60 -10.12
N ALA A 88 -15.20 4.75 -8.79
CA ALA A 88 -14.01 4.41 -8.02
C ALA A 88 -13.83 2.88 -7.91
N ARG A 89 -12.60 2.43 -8.16
CA ARG A 89 -12.22 1.01 -8.08
C ARG A 89 -10.93 0.85 -7.28
N THR A 90 -11.01 0.13 -6.19
CA THR A 90 -9.82 -0.28 -5.44
C THR A 90 -9.11 -1.43 -6.14
N VAL A 91 -7.78 -1.35 -6.20
CA VAL A 91 -6.91 -2.43 -6.70
C VAL A 91 -5.96 -2.88 -5.59
N LYS A 92 -5.41 -4.10 -5.73
CA LYS A 92 -4.47 -4.69 -4.78
C LYS A 92 -5.01 -4.80 -3.34
N GLY A 93 -4.53 -3.98 -2.40
CA GLY A 93 -4.79 -4.00 -0.95
C GLY A 93 -5.91 -4.94 -0.43
N PRO A 94 -7.11 -4.40 -0.16
CA PRO A 94 -8.29 -5.18 0.24
C PRO A 94 -8.82 -6.16 -0.82
N SER A 95 -8.70 -5.84 -2.12
CA SER A 95 -9.23 -6.68 -3.20
C SER A 95 -8.48 -8.01 -3.34
N LEU A 96 -7.18 -8.05 -3.01
CA LEU A 96 -6.36 -9.25 -2.94
C LEU A 96 -6.51 -9.99 -1.62
N ALA A 97 -6.75 -9.28 -0.51
CA ALA A 97 -6.88 -9.89 0.82
C ALA A 97 -8.01 -10.93 0.89
N ARG A 98 -9.09 -10.75 0.11
CA ARG A 98 -10.22 -11.71 0.05
C ARG A 98 -9.87 -13.08 -0.52
N TYR A 99 -8.73 -13.21 -1.20
CA TYR A 99 -8.24 -14.48 -1.75
C TYR A 99 -7.37 -15.24 -0.76
N TYR A 100 -6.89 -14.62 0.32
CA TYR A 100 -6.08 -15.31 1.31
C TYR A 100 -6.92 -16.35 2.08
N PRO A 101 -6.30 -17.46 2.53
CA PRO A 101 -6.97 -18.46 3.35
C PRO A 101 -7.63 -17.85 4.60
N ALA A 102 -8.70 -18.48 5.06
CA ALA A 102 -9.45 -18.04 6.23
C ALA A 102 -8.54 -17.89 7.46
N GLY A 103 -8.70 -16.77 8.18
CA GLY A 103 -7.93 -16.48 9.39
C GLY A 103 -6.52 -15.96 9.15
N LEU A 104 -6.07 -15.84 7.90
CA LEU A 104 -4.78 -15.22 7.56
C LEU A 104 -4.94 -13.76 7.18
N LEU A 105 -3.97 -12.95 7.60
CA LEU A 105 -3.93 -11.53 7.30
C LEU A 105 -2.96 -11.26 6.15
N ARG A 106 -3.49 -10.72 5.05
CA ARG A 106 -2.67 -10.03 4.05
C ARG A 106 -2.40 -8.62 4.58
N ALA A 107 -1.13 -8.24 4.72
CA ALA A 107 -0.81 -6.87 5.10
C ALA A 107 -1.21 -5.89 4.00
N ILE A 108 -1.74 -4.74 4.44
CA ILE A 108 -2.14 -3.63 3.58
C ILE A 108 -1.34 -2.42 4.06
N GLY A 109 -0.48 -1.88 3.19
CA GLY A 109 0.32 -0.70 3.49
C GLY A 109 -0.51 0.57 3.31
N ASP A 110 -1.20 0.61 2.18
CA ASP A 110 -2.00 1.71 1.64
C ASP A 110 -3.23 1.17 0.89
N LEU A 111 -4.09 2.10 0.44
CA LEU A 111 -5.24 1.82 -0.40
C LEU A 111 -5.01 2.43 -1.79
N ASP A 112 -4.77 1.61 -2.80
CA ASP A 112 -4.73 2.05 -4.20
C ASP A 112 -6.15 2.17 -4.79
N VAL A 113 -6.50 3.32 -5.36
CA VAL A 113 -7.81 3.59 -5.95
C VAL A 113 -7.64 4.18 -7.35
N VAL A 114 -8.27 3.58 -8.34
CA VAL A 114 -8.36 4.14 -9.70
C VAL A 114 -9.75 4.74 -9.90
N VAL A 115 -9.79 5.94 -10.48
CA VAL A 115 -11.01 6.68 -10.78
C VAL A 115 -11.03 7.13 -12.26
N PRO A 116 -12.20 7.39 -12.85
CA PRO A 116 -12.28 7.76 -14.27
C PRO A 116 -11.83 9.20 -14.57
N ASP A 117 -11.86 10.09 -13.58
CA ASP A 117 -11.60 11.51 -13.76
C ASP A 117 -11.21 12.22 -12.45
N GLU A 118 -10.71 13.44 -12.60
CA GLU A 118 -10.26 14.30 -11.51
C GLU A 118 -11.39 14.68 -10.53
N ALA A 119 -12.62 14.89 -11.01
CA ALA A 119 -13.73 15.20 -10.13
C ALA A 119 -14.03 14.02 -9.17
N THR A 120 -13.96 12.80 -9.68
CA THR A 120 -14.10 11.57 -8.90
C THR A 120 -12.95 11.38 -7.94
N LEU A 121 -11.71 11.74 -8.33
CA LEU A 121 -10.54 11.72 -7.45
C LEU A 121 -10.79 12.56 -6.19
N TRP A 122 -11.23 13.80 -6.35
CA TRP A 122 -11.47 14.69 -5.20
C TRP A 122 -12.65 14.24 -4.33
N ARG A 123 -13.68 13.63 -4.92
CA ARG A 123 -14.78 13.00 -4.16
C ARG A 123 -14.27 11.85 -3.30
N VAL A 124 -13.43 10.97 -3.84
CA VAL A 124 -12.79 9.86 -3.11
C VAL A 124 -11.94 10.39 -1.96
N LEU A 125 -11.07 11.36 -2.19
CA LEU A 125 -10.23 11.92 -1.12
C LEU A 125 -11.08 12.63 -0.05
N GLY A 126 -12.20 13.26 -0.43
CA GLY A 126 -13.17 13.78 0.53
C GLY A 126 -13.70 12.69 1.47
N GLU A 127 -14.07 11.53 0.95
CA GLU A 127 -14.52 10.38 1.78
C GLU A 127 -13.43 9.88 2.73
N VAL A 128 -12.17 9.87 2.28
CA VAL A 128 -11.02 9.49 3.10
C VAL A 128 -10.81 10.50 4.24
N LEU A 129 -10.75 11.78 3.91
CA LEU A 129 -10.49 12.85 4.88
C LEU A 129 -11.64 13.06 5.88
N ASP A 130 -12.86 12.66 5.54
CA ASP A 130 -13.99 12.65 6.47
C ASP A 130 -13.85 11.55 7.55
N ARG A 131 -13.02 10.53 7.32
CA ARG A 131 -12.80 9.39 8.24
C ARG A 131 -11.42 9.41 8.90
N ARG A 132 -10.43 10.02 8.26
CA ARG A 132 -9.05 10.07 8.73
C ARG A 132 -8.51 11.49 8.70
N GLU A 133 -7.80 11.83 9.76
CA GLU A 133 -6.97 13.03 9.80
C GLU A 133 -5.65 12.68 9.15
N ALA A 134 -5.38 13.29 8.00
CA ALA A 134 -4.14 13.15 7.25
C ALA A 134 -3.31 14.43 7.36
N GLY A 135 -1.99 14.25 7.46
CA GLY A 135 -1.03 15.33 7.65
C GLY A 135 -0.41 15.81 6.35
N GLU A 136 -0.28 14.91 5.38
CA GLU A 136 0.46 15.14 4.15
C GLU A 136 -0.36 14.71 2.92
N ALA A 137 -0.27 15.50 1.86
CA ALA A 137 -0.77 15.18 0.54
C ALA A 137 0.33 15.41 -0.49
N LEU A 138 0.52 14.42 -1.37
CA LEU A 138 1.44 14.52 -2.50
C LEU A 138 0.62 14.37 -3.78
N MET A 139 0.94 15.19 -4.78
CA MET A 139 0.29 15.13 -6.08
C MET A 139 1.33 14.98 -7.19
N THR A 140 1.06 14.12 -8.16
CA THR A 140 1.82 14.02 -9.40
C THR A 140 0.85 14.19 -10.56
N GLU A 141 1.19 15.11 -11.46
CA GLU A 141 0.51 15.30 -12.75
C GLU A 141 1.39 14.71 -13.87
N LEU A 142 0.77 13.85 -14.65
CA LEU A 142 1.32 13.26 -15.85
C LEU A 142 0.61 13.89 -17.05
N CYS A 143 1.37 14.47 -17.96
CA CYS A 143 0.87 14.90 -19.27
C CYS A 143 1.41 13.92 -20.32
N GLU A 144 0.53 13.27 -21.06
CA GLU A 144 0.94 12.41 -22.19
C GLU A 144 -0.08 12.55 -23.33
N GLY A 145 0.39 12.92 -24.52
CA GLY A 145 -0.48 12.99 -25.71
C GLY A 145 -1.65 13.97 -25.56
N GLY A 146 -1.46 15.04 -24.78
CA GLY A 146 -2.50 16.04 -24.48
C GLY A 146 -3.54 15.60 -23.44
N ARG A 147 -3.41 14.39 -22.87
CA ARG A 147 -4.19 13.97 -21.71
C ARG A 147 -3.46 14.32 -20.42
N ARG A 148 -4.22 14.80 -19.44
CA ARG A 148 -3.76 15.04 -18.07
C ARG A 148 -4.24 13.92 -17.17
N ASP A 149 -3.31 13.27 -16.52
CA ASP A 149 -3.53 12.23 -15.53
C ASP A 149 -2.97 12.65 -14.17
N LEU A 150 -3.62 12.22 -13.09
CA LEU A 150 -3.26 12.58 -11.73
C LEU A 150 -3.03 11.33 -10.89
N LEU A 151 -2.04 11.41 -10.01
CA LEU A 151 -1.88 10.58 -8.82
C LEU A 151 -1.89 11.52 -7.63
N VAL A 152 -2.77 11.28 -6.66
CA VAL A 152 -2.77 12.02 -5.39
C VAL A 152 -2.74 11.02 -4.25
N SER A 153 -1.73 11.13 -3.39
CA SER A 153 -1.63 10.34 -2.17
C SER A 153 -1.85 11.22 -0.94
N VAL A 154 -2.54 10.68 0.07
CA VAL A 154 -2.73 11.32 1.37
C VAL A 154 -2.24 10.39 2.46
N TRP A 155 -1.43 10.91 3.39
CA TRP A 155 -0.71 10.13 4.39
C TRP A 155 -1.00 10.57 5.82
N TRP A 156 -0.99 9.59 6.74
CA TRP A 156 -1.12 9.80 8.17
C TRP A 156 -0.26 8.79 8.95
N LEU A 157 0.06 9.14 10.19
CA LEU A 157 0.92 8.32 11.04
C LEU A 157 0.31 6.94 11.33
N GLY A 158 1.19 5.94 11.45
CA GLY A 158 0.87 4.65 12.02
C GLY A 158 0.34 4.74 13.46
N GLU A 159 -0.26 3.65 13.96
CA GLU A 159 -0.77 3.62 15.34
C GLU A 159 0.37 3.70 16.36
N ASP A 160 1.49 3.06 16.05
CA ASP A 160 2.77 3.24 16.74
C ASP A 160 3.81 3.81 15.75
N PRO A 161 4.07 5.13 15.74
CA PRO A 161 5.00 5.75 14.79
C PRO A 161 6.45 5.24 14.85
N MET A 162 6.83 4.52 15.91
CA MET A 162 8.16 3.91 16.02
C MET A 162 8.23 2.52 15.39
N LEU A 163 7.10 1.83 15.23
CA LEU A 163 7.03 0.44 14.78
C LEU A 163 6.25 0.24 13.48
N ASP A 164 5.27 1.08 13.24
CA ASP A 164 4.37 1.00 12.10
C ASP A 164 4.80 2.01 11.03
N LEU A 165 4.73 1.60 9.77
CA LEU A 165 4.83 2.52 8.64
C LEU A 165 3.64 3.48 8.63
N ASP A 166 3.86 4.66 8.05
CA ASP A 166 2.79 5.57 7.70
C ASP A 166 1.77 4.88 6.78
N ARG A 167 0.54 5.39 6.87
CA ARG A 167 -0.64 4.83 6.24
C ARG A 167 -1.15 5.84 5.24
N GLY A 168 -1.73 5.37 4.15
CA GLY A 168 -2.18 6.28 3.12
C GLY A 168 -3.24 5.72 2.20
N VAL A 169 -3.80 6.62 1.42
CA VAL A 169 -4.61 6.30 0.24
C VAL A 169 -3.96 6.96 -0.96
N GLU A 170 -3.77 6.19 -2.02
CA GLU A 170 -3.35 6.69 -3.32
C GLU A 170 -4.53 6.64 -4.28
N VAL A 171 -4.83 7.76 -4.94
CA VAL A 171 -5.92 7.87 -5.90
C VAL A 171 -5.36 8.31 -7.25
N THR A 172 -5.59 7.52 -8.29
CA THR A 172 -5.10 7.77 -9.65
C THR A 172 -6.23 7.89 -10.66
N THR A 173 -6.05 8.71 -11.69
CA THR A 173 -6.95 8.76 -12.86
C THR A 173 -6.57 7.77 -13.97
N PHE A 174 -5.55 6.95 -13.72
CA PHE A 174 -5.02 5.96 -14.64
C PHE A 174 -4.80 4.62 -13.91
N ALA A 175 -4.94 3.52 -14.65
CA ALA A 175 -4.79 2.18 -14.12
C ALA A 175 -3.32 1.82 -13.82
N TYR A 176 -2.43 2.06 -14.79
CA TYR A 176 -1.03 1.65 -14.71
C TYR A 176 -0.12 2.73 -15.30
N GLY A 177 0.79 3.25 -14.48
CA GLY A 177 1.62 4.41 -14.84
C GLY A 177 2.63 4.13 -15.95
N GLY A 178 3.04 2.88 -16.11
CA GLY A 178 4.05 2.49 -17.10
C GLY A 178 5.43 2.95 -16.71
N LEU A 179 6.32 2.83 -17.69
CA LEU A 179 7.74 3.15 -17.53
C LEU A 179 8.29 3.59 -18.89
N PRO A 180 8.16 4.89 -19.23
CA PRO A 180 8.53 5.42 -20.55
C PRO A 180 9.98 5.12 -20.96
N GLU A 181 10.91 5.10 -20.01
CA GLU A 181 12.31 4.72 -20.20
C GLU A 181 12.50 3.26 -20.64
N GLN A 182 11.49 2.41 -20.43
CA GLN A 182 11.43 1.03 -20.93
C GLN A 182 10.38 0.85 -22.04
N ALA A 183 9.93 1.95 -22.66
CA ALA A 183 8.90 1.97 -23.70
C ALA A 183 7.56 1.35 -23.28
N VAL A 184 7.25 1.36 -21.97
CA VAL A 184 5.97 0.88 -21.45
C VAL A 184 5.02 2.08 -21.29
N PRO A 185 3.94 2.16 -22.08
CA PRO A 185 3.06 3.32 -22.07
C PRO A 185 2.21 3.36 -20.80
N LEU A 186 1.70 4.54 -20.47
CA LEU A 186 0.65 4.66 -19.48
C LEU A 186 -0.63 4.01 -20.00
N ARG A 187 -1.33 3.27 -19.12
CA ARG A 187 -2.62 2.63 -19.44
C ARG A 187 -3.72 3.24 -18.57
N PRO A 188 -4.71 3.94 -19.16
CA PRO A 188 -5.73 4.65 -18.40
C PRO A 188 -6.71 3.76 -17.68
N GLU A 189 -7.21 2.73 -18.36
CA GLU A 189 -8.42 2.05 -17.94
C GLU A 189 -8.10 0.70 -17.32
N LEU A 190 -8.72 0.38 -16.19
CA LEU A 190 -8.58 -0.95 -15.60
C LEU A 190 -9.30 -2.00 -16.45
N PRO A 191 -8.83 -3.26 -16.48
CA PRO A 191 -9.60 -4.37 -17.01
C PRO A 191 -11.00 -4.41 -16.39
N ALA A 192 -12.01 -4.75 -17.20
CA ALA A 192 -13.41 -4.79 -16.73
C ALA A 192 -13.58 -5.73 -15.53
N GLU A 193 -12.94 -6.90 -15.58
CA GLU A 193 -12.97 -7.87 -14.48
C GLU A 193 -11.96 -7.52 -13.39
N GLN A 194 -12.43 -7.45 -12.14
CA GLN A 194 -11.60 -7.05 -11.00
C GLN A 194 -10.40 -7.97 -10.78
N VAL A 195 -10.57 -9.29 -10.99
CA VAL A 195 -9.47 -10.25 -10.78
C VAL A 195 -8.30 -10.01 -11.74
N TYR A 196 -8.59 -9.57 -12.98
CA TYR A 196 -7.53 -9.20 -13.93
C TYR A 196 -6.87 -7.89 -13.51
N ALA A 197 -7.67 -6.89 -13.09
CA ALA A 197 -7.14 -5.64 -12.55
C ALA A 197 -6.18 -5.88 -11.38
N ASP A 198 -6.54 -6.74 -10.43
CA ASP A 198 -5.71 -7.03 -9.26
C ASP A 198 -4.41 -7.75 -9.64
N VAL A 199 -4.46 -8.77 -10.51
CA VAL A 199 -3.25 -9.52 -10.91
C VAL A 199 -2.32 -8.66 -11.77
N LEU A 200 -2.86 -7.88 -12.70
CA LEU A 200 -2.05 -6.98 -13.52
C LEU A 200 -1.46 -5.83 -12.69
N ALA A 201 -2.17 -5.34 -11.67
CA ALA A 201 -1.61 -4.39 -10.73
C ALA A 201 -0.44 -4.97 -9.93
N VAL A 202 -0.45 -6.27 -9.59
CA VAL A 202 0.73 -6.94 -9.00
C VAL A 202 1.87 -7.04 -10.02
N ALA A 203 1.58 -7.34 -11.29
CA ALA A 203 2.63 -7.40 -12.32
C ALA A 203 3.28 -6.03 -12.57
N GLU A 204 2.51 -4.94 -12.54
CA GLU A 204 2.97 -3.56 -12.71
C GLU A 204 3.99 -3.13 -11.65
N GLU A 205 3.96 -3.72 -10.43
CA GLU A 205 4.96 -3.47 -9.38
C GLU A 205 6.40 -3.67 -9.86
N ARG A 206 6.60 -4.50 -10.89
CA ARG A 206 7.92 -4.76 -11.48
C ARG A 206 8.62 -3.49 -11.95
N PHE A 207 7.86 -2.48 -12.36
CA PHE A 207 8.41 -1.20 -12.81
C PHE A 207 8.87 -0.29 -11.67
N GLN A 208 8.45 -0.59 -10.43
CA GLN A 208 8.85 0.17 -9.24
C GLN A 208 9.94 -0.55 -8.46
N ARG A 209 9.92 -1.89 -8.45
CA ARG A 209 10.83 -2.74 -7.69
C ARG A 209 10.87 -4.16 -8.24
N ASP A 210 11.85 -4.95 -7.81
CA ASP A 210 11.82 -6.39 -8.08
C ASP A 210 10.66 -7.07 -7.33
N PHE A 211 10.14 -8.16 -7.90
CA PHE A 211 9.12 -8.97 -7.25
C PHE A 211 9.66 -9.65 -5.99
N THR A 212 8.86 -9.56 -4.93
CA THR A 212 9.11 -10.11 -3.61
C THR A 212 8.26 -11.37 -3.37
N LEU A 213 8.53 -12.09 -2.27
CA LEU A 213 7.72 -13.23 -1.85
C LEU A 213 6.22 -12.87 -1.69
N LYS A 214 5.91 -11.64 -1.26
CA LYS A 214 4.53 -11.16 -1.17
C LYS A 214 3.82 -11.24 -2.53
N ASP A 215 4.46 -10.77 -3.59
CA ASP A 215 3.83 -10.68 -4.92
C ASP A 215 3.56 -12.09 -5.47
N VAL A 216 4.49 -13.01 -5.21
CA VAL A 216 4.34 -14.44 -5.52
C VAL A 216 3.16 -15.04 -4.75
N LEU A 217 3.05 -14.78 -3.44
CA LEU A 217 1.94 -15.29 -2.62
C LEU A 217 0.58 -14.67 -3.01
N ASP A 218 0.56 -13.39 -3.38
CA ASP A 218 -0.63 -12.72 -3.91
C ASP A 218 -1.13 -13.44 -5.19
N LEU A 219 -0.22 -13.72 -6.14
CA LEU A 219 -0.55 -14.45 -7.36
C LEU A 219 -1.06 -15.87 -7.05
N VAL A 220 -0.33 -16.63 -6.23
CA VAL A 220 -0.70 -18.01 -5.86
C VAL A 220 -2.07 -18.06 -5.21
N CYS A 221 -2.37 -17.17 -4.26
CA CYS A 221 -3.67 -17.13 -3.59
C CYS A 221 -4.81 -16.84 -4.58
N VAL A 222 -4.60 -15.93 -5.54
CA VAL A 222 -5.61 -15.65 -6.58
C VAL A 222 -5.84 -16.88 -7.47
N LEU A 223 -4.78 -17.47 -8.01
CA LEU A 223 -4.85 -18.57 -8.99
C LEU A 223 -5.39 -19.88 -8.41
N THR A 224 -5.34 -20.04 -7.09
CA THR A 224 -5.83 -21.23 -6.37
C THR A 224 -7.17 -21.00 -5.67
N SER A 225 -7.80 -19.85 -5.93
CA SER A 225 -9.14 -19.55 -5.40
C SER A 225 -10.26 -20.09 -6.29
N PRO A 226 -11.48 -20.30 -5.76
CA PRO A 226 -12.64 -20.62 -6.58
C PRO A 226 -13.02 -19.51 -7.58
N ALA A 227 -12.53 -18.29 -7.36
CA ALA A 227 -12.70 -17.14 -8.24
C ALA A 227 -11.45 -16.90 -9.10
N ALA A 228 -10.60 -17.92 -9.28
CA ALA A 228 -9.41 -17.82 -10.10
C ALA A 228 -9.75 -17.40 -11.54
N PRO A 229 -8.91 -16.54 -12.14
CA PRO A 229 -9.10 -16.12 -13.52
C PRO A 229 -8.92 -17.29 -14.48
N VAL A 230 -9.67 -17.31 -15.58
CA VAL A 230 -9.41 -18.24 -16.69
C VAL A 230 -8.01 -17.97 -17.26
N PRO A 231 -7.07 -18.95 -17.26
CA PRO A 231 -5.67 -18.75 -17.64
C PRO A 231 -5.48 -18.04 -18.99
N ALA A 232 -6.11 -18.55 -20.06
CA ALA A 232 -6.01 -17.93 -21.38
C ALA A 232 -6.58 -16.50 -21.44
N ALA A 233 -7.59 -16.18 -20.63
CA ALA A 233 -8.15 -14.82 -20.58
C ALA A 233 -7.23 -13.86 -19.83
N LEU A 234 -6.60 -14.32 -18.74
CA LEU A 234 -5.58 -13.54 -18.03
C LEU A 234 -4.35 -13.29 -18.91
N ALA A 235 -3.88 -14.29 -19.67
CA ALA A 235 -2.77 -14.10 -20.60
C ALA A 235 -3.08 -13.06 -21.69
N ARG A 236 -4.31 -13.07 -22.24
CA ARG A 236 -4.76 -12.04 -23.18
C ARG A 236 -4.82 -10.66 -22.54
N ALA A 237 -5.39 -10.55 -21.33
CA ALA A 237 -5.41 -9.29 -20.61
C ALA A 237 -3.99 -8.77 -20.35
N ALA A 238 -3.04 -9.63 -19.96
CA ALA A 238 -1.65 -9.24 -19.81
C ALA A 238 -1.01 -8.75 -21.12
N ALA A 239 -1.35 -9.36 -22.26
CA ALA A 239 -0.92 -8.89 -23.57
C ALA A 239 -1.52 -7.52 -23.92
N ASP A 240 -2.82 -7.35 -23.76
CA ASP A 240 -3.56 -6.11 -24.07
C ASP A 240 -3.04 -4.92 -23.25
N TYR A 241 -2.56 -5.19 -22.03
CA TYR A 241 -2.01 -4.21 -21.10
C TYR A 241 -0.48 -4.09 -21.14
N ALA A 242 0.18 -4.73 -22.12
CA ALA A 242 1.63 -4.73 -22.27
C ALA A 242 2.39 -5.20 -21.00
N LEU A 243 1.79 -6.12 -20.23
CA LEU A 243 2.26 -6.68 -18.97
C LEU A 243 2.59 -8.18 -19.04
N ALA A 244 2.53 -8.79 -20.22
CA ALA A 244 2.86 -10.19 -20.41
C ALA A 244 4.29 -10.55 -19.95
N PRO A 245 5.35 -9.76 -20.22
CA PRO A 245 6.69 -10.05 -19.71
C PRO A 245 6.77 -10.10 -18.19
N GLU A 246 6.12 -9.16 -17.52
CA GLU A 246 6.15 -9.02 -16.06
C GLU A 246 5.35 -10.16 -15.40
N LEU A 247 4.18 -10.50 -15.94
CA LEU A 247 3.40 -11.62 -15.42
C LEU A 247 4.09 -12.97 -15.68
N GLU A 248 4.79 -13.13 -16.82
CA GLU A 248 5.63 -14.30 -17.08
C GLU A 248 6.76 -14.41 -16.06
N GLU A 249 7.46 -13.30 -15.76
CA GLU A 249 8.52 -13.27 -14.73
C GLU A 249 7.97 -13.66 -13.35
N LEU A 250 6.82 -13.12 -12.95
CA LEU A 250 6.18 -13.43 -11.67
C LEU A 250 5.79 -14.91 -11.57
N CYS A 251 5.22 -15.48 -12.64
CA CYS A 251 4.92 -16.91 -12.71
C CYS A 251 6.20 -17.75 -12.62
N GLY A 252 7.27 -17.32 -13.31
CA GLY A 252 8.59 -17.96 -13.26
C GLY A 252 9.17 -17.99 -11.85
N LYS A 253 9.06 -16.89 -11.10
CA LYS A 253 9.48 -16.83 -9.68
C LYS A 253 8.69 -17.81 -8.81
N ALA A 254 7.38 -17.90 -8.99
CA ALA A 254 6.57 -18.88 -8.27
C ALA A 254 7.01 -20.32 -8.58
N ILE A 255 7.24 -20.67 -9.84
CA ILE A 255 7.67 -22.03 -10.25
C ILE A 255 9.08 -22.37 -9.76
N GLY A 256 9.94 -21.36 -9.56
CA GLY A 256 11.24 -21.53 -8.93
C GLY A 256 11.18 -22.14 -7.54
N HIS A 257 10.03 -22.08 -6.86
CA HIS A 257 9.77 -22.74 -5.60
C HIS A 257 8.95 -24.04 -5.82
N PRO A 258 9.52 -25.23 -5.55
CA PRO A 258 8.83 -26.50 -5.80
C PRO A 258 7.45 -26.61 -5.14
N ALA A 259 7.29 -26.05 -3.94
CA ALA A 259 6.02 -26.04 -3.22
C ALA A 259 4.94 -25.13 -3.83
N LEU A 260 5.32 -24.16 -4.67
CA LEU A 260 4.41 -23.23 -5.33
C LEU A 260 4.16 -23.57 -6.80
N ALA A 261 5.03 -24.37 -7.43
CA ALA A 261 4.99 -24.64 -8.86
C ALA A 261 3.64 -25.18 -9.36
N SER A 262 2.97 -26.03 -8.57
CA SER A 262 1.66 -26.59 -8.93
C SER A 262 0.51 -25.59 -8.87
N ALA A 263 0.71 -24.43 -8.22
CA ALA A 263 -0.28 -23.37 -8.16
C ALA A 263 -0.32 -22.52 -9.43
N ILE A 264 0.67 -22.65 -10.32
CA ILE A 264 0.73 -21.92 -11.59
C ILE A 264 0.21 -22.81 -12.72
N PRO A 265 -0.95 -22.50 -13.33
CA PRO A 265 -1.46 -23.28 -14.45
C PRO A 265 -0.51 -23.24 -15.64
N ALA A 266 -0.14 -24.40 -16.19
CA ALA A 266 0.71 -24.48 -17.38
C ALA A 266 0.14 -23.70 -18.58
N GLU A 267 -1.20 -23.70 -18.73
CA GLU A 267 -1.90 -22.93 -19.76
C GLU A 267 -1.64 -21.42 -19.65
N LEU A 268 -1.50 -20.88 -18.43
CA LEU A 268 -1.19 -19.46 -18.23
C LEU A 268 0.20 -19.14 -18.78
N LEU A 269 1.21 -19.92 -18.39
CA LEU A 269 2.58 -19.76 -18.87
C LEU A 269 2.66 -19.90 -20.38
N ASP A 270 2.06 -20.95 -20.94
CA ASP A 270 2.07 -21.21 -22.37
C ASP A 270 1.42 -20.05 -23.13
N GLY A 271 0.32 -19.50 -22.59
CA GLY A 271 -0.36 -18.32 -23.14
C GLY A 271 0.45 -17.01 -23.03
N LEU A 272 1.36 -16.89 -22.06
CA LEU A 272 2.16 -15.67 -21.85
C LEU A 272 3.43 -15.62 -22.69
N ARG A 273 4.03 -16.77 -23.05
CA ARG A 273 5.34 -16.84 -23.71
C ARG A 273 5.45 -15.98 -24.97
N GLU A 274 4.53 -16.16 -25.91
CA GLU A 274 4.59 -15.45 -27.19
C GLU A 274 4.28 -13.95 -27.03
N PRO A 275 3.20 -13.53 -26.33
CA PRO A 275 2.98 -12.12 -26.01
C PRO A 275 4.16 -11.46 -25.28
N ALA A 276 4.77 -12.14 -24.31
CA ALA A 276 5.92 -11.63 -23.58
C ALA A 276 7.13 -11.42 -24.50
N ARG A 277 7.40 -12.38 -25.40
CA ARG A 277 8.47 -12.27 -26.39
C ARG A 277 8.24 -11.10 -27.35
N LEU A 278 7.02 -10.97 -27.88
CA LEU A 278 6.66 -9.88 -28.79
C LEU A 278 6.75 -8.52 -28.12
N GLU A 279 6.29 -8.42 -26.87
CA GLU A 279 6.33 -7.17 -26.12
C GLU A 279 7.76 -6.73 -25.77
N ARG A 280 8.63 -7.66 -25.34
CA ARG A 280 10.07 -7.37 -25.17
C ARG A 280 10.70 -6.87 -26.48
N ALA A 281 10.45 -7.55 -27.58
CA ALA A 281 10.96 -7.14 -28.90
C ALA A 281 10.42 -5.76 -29.33
N ARG A 282 9.17 -5.43 -29.02
CA ARG A 282 8.58 -4.10 -29.27
C ARG A 282 9.31 -3.02 -28.46
N ARG A 283 9.53 -3.25 -27.16
CA ARG A 283 10.24 -2.31 -26.27
C ARG A 283 11.68 -2.07 -26.74
N ASP A 284 12.39 -3.15 -27.07
CA ASP A 284 13.76 -3.09 -27.61
C ASP A 284 13.84 -2.28 -28.92
N ALA A 285 12.84 -2.42 -29.79
CA ALA A 285 12.80 -1.73 -31.08
C ALA A 285 12.47 -0.23 -30.96
N LEU A 286 11.67 0.17 -29.97
CA LEU A 286 11.32 1.57 -29.73
C LEU A 286 12.41 2.33 -28.98
N GLY A 287 13.13 1.63 -28.08
CA GLY A 287 14.08 2.27 -27.18
C GLY A 287 13.38 3.20 -26.15
N PRO A 288 14.15 3.88 -25.30
CA PRO A 288 13.60 4.78 -24.29
C PRO A 288 12.84 5.93 -24.96
N ALA A 289 11.60 6.18 -24.53
CA ALA A 289 10.85 7.34 -24.97
C ALA A 289 11.31 8.60 -24.22
N ALA A 290 11.28 9.75 -24.91
CA ALA A 290 11.44 11.04 -24.25
C ALA A 290 10.26 11.22 -23.27
N GLN A 291 10.57 11.47 -22.01
CA GLN A 291 9.56 11.68 -20.98
C GLN A 291 8.95 13.08 -21.16
N GLU A 292 7.63 13.15 -21.30
CA GLU A 292 6.93 14.42 -21.12
C GLU A 292 7.14 14.90 -19.67
N PRO A 293 7.33 16.21 -19.45
CA PRO A 293 7.63 16.73 -18.12
C PRO A 293 6.48 16.40 -17.15
N ARG A 294 6.82 15.68 -16.08
CA ARG A 294 5.93 15.47 -14.94
C ARG A 294 5.90 16.73 -14.08
N ARG A 295 4.76 17.02 -13.46
CA ARG A 295 4.68 18.05 -12.42
C ARG A 295 4.38 17.41 -11.08
N TYR A 296 5.09 17.82 -10.04
CA TYR A 296 4.91 17.42 -8.66
C TYR A 296 4.26 18.57 -7.90
N GLY A 297 3.23 18.28 -7.12
CA GLY A 297 2.56 19.24 -6.25
C GLY A 297 3.19 19.24 -4.87
N PHE A 298 3.88 20.31 -4.51
CA PHE A 298 4.38 20.56 -3.17
C PHE A 298 3.29 21.22 -2.32
N GLN A 299 2.90 20.58 -1.22
CA GLN A 299 1.83 21.06 -0.33
C GLN A 299 2.20 22.41 0.32
N LEU A 300 1.29 23.38 0.25
CA LEU A 300 1.45 24.70 0.88
C LEU A 300 0.52 24.90 2.08
N THR A 301 -0.49 24.05 2.24
CA THR A 301 -1.54 24.20 3.24
C THR A 301 -1.43 23.12 4.30
N GLU A 302 -1.29 23.52 5.56
CA GLU A 302 -1.29 22.64 6.73
C GLU A 302 -2.26 23.17 7.79
N PRO A 303 -3.17 22.34 8.35
CA PRO A 303 -3.43 20.94 7.98
C PRO A 303 -4.17 20.80 6.64
N LEU A 304 -4.25 19.58 6.12
CA LEU A 304 -5.10 19.27 4.95
C LEU A 304 -6.55 19.72 5.18
N ARG A 305 -7.20 20.18 4.10
CA ARG A 305 -8.54 20.77 4.17
C ARG A 305 -9.62 19.76 3.79
N ARG A 306 -10.78 19.90 4.42
CA ARG A 306 -12.04 19.26 3.99
C ARG A 306 -12.84 20.27 3.19
N GLY A 307 -12.46 20.50 1.94
CA GLY A 307 -13.12 21.45 1.05
C GLY A 307 -14.46 20.93 0.52
N THR A 308 -15.40 21.84 0.21
CA THR A 308 -16.55 21.48 -0.65
C THR A 308 -16.16 21.44 -2.11
N GLY A 309 -16.95 20.71 -2.90
CA GLY A 309 -16.82 20.66 -4.35
C GLY A 309 -15.74 19.69 -4.82
N ASP A 310 -15.61 19.63 -6.13
CA ASP A 310 -14.67 18.83 -6.92
C ASP A 310 -13.87 19.70 -7.91
N ALA A 311 -14.03 21.02 -7.81
CA ALA A 311 -13.37 22.00 -8.66
C ALA A 311 -11.91 22.21 -8.27
N VAL A 312 -11.09 22.53 -9.27
CA VAL A 312 -9.68 22.88 -9.15
C VAL A 312 -9.46 24.25 -9.77
N GLU A 313 -8.65 25.08 -9.12
CA GLU A 313 -8.27 26.39 -9.62
C GLU A 313 -6.76 26.44 -9.84
N ASP A 314 -6.34 26.71 -11.09
CA ASP A 314 -4.95 26.93 -11.45
C ASP A 314 -4.68 28.43 -11.54
N HIS A 315 -3.60 28.87 -10.90
CA HIS A 315 -3.16 30.26 -10.85
C HIS A 315 -1.68 30.34 -11.23
N ASP A 316 -1.36 31.07 -12.30
CA ASP A 316 0.02 31.33 -12.73
C ASP A 316 0.48 32.70 -12.20
N PHE A 317 1.53 32.71 -11.40
CA PHE A 317 2.14 33.90 -10.82
C PHE A 317 3.59 34.07 -11.32
N GLY A 318 3.74 34.33 -12.61
CA GLY A 318 5.05 34.64 -13.19
C GLY A 318 5.94 33.41 -13.30
N GLY A 319 5.37 32.26 -13.67
CA GLY A 319 6.07 30.99 -13.80
C GLY A 319 5.91 30.05 -12.60
N VAL A 320 5.37 30.55 -11.49
CA VAL A 320 4.94 29.76 -10.33
C VAL A 320 3.50 29.31 -10.56
N LEU A 321 3.30 28.01 -10.70
CA LEU A 321 1.97 27.44 -10.91
C LEU A 321 1.39 26.95 -9.58
N LEU A 322 0.45 27.71 -9.03
CA LEU A 322 -0.32 27.35 -7.83
C LEU A 322 -1.61 26.64 -8.24
N ARG A 323 -1.83 25.44 -7.73
CA ARG A 323 -3.07 24.68 -7.88
C ARG A 323 -3.83 24.59 -6.57
N ARG A 324 -5.10 24.97 -6.57
CA ARG A 324 -6.00 24.88 -5.42
C ARG A 324 -7.00 23.74 -5.64
N THR A 325 -7.06 22.81 -4.69
CA THR A 325 -7.88 21.58 -4.81
C THR A 325 -8.77 21.39 -3.58
N PRO A 326 -9.82 20.56 -3.56
CA PRO A 326 -10.61 20.39 -2.34
C PRO A 326 -9.85 19.89 -1.10
N VAL A 327 -8.61 19.38 -1.24
CA VAL A 327 -7.82 18.78 -0.14
C VAL A 327 -6.61 19.60 0.31
N ALA A 328 -5.98 20.34 -0.60
CA ALA A 328 -4.82 21.19 -0.30
C ALA A 328 -4.59 22.23 -1.41
N ASP A 329 -3.68 23.15 -1.15
CA ASP A 329 -3.09 24.00 -2.19
C ASP A 329 -1.67 23.50 -2.48
N PHE A 330 -1.31 23.41 -3.75
CA PHE A 330 -0.07 22.82 -4.22
C PHE A 330 0.70 23.82 -5.09
N LEU A 331 2.00 23.95 -4.85
CA LEU A 331 2.94 24.52 -5.81
C LEU A 331 3.36 23.43 -6.80
N LEU A 332 3.06 23.60 -8.09
CA LEU A 332 3.44 22.64 -9.13
C LEU A 332 4.85 22.94 -9.65
N VAL A 333 5.74 21.95 -9.53
CA VAL A 333 7.14 22.02 -9.96
C VAL A 333 7.49 20.85 -10.87
N THR A 334 8.50 20.98 -11.71
CA THR A 334 8.96 19.91 -12.62
C THR A 334 10.16 19.12 -12.08
N GLY A 335 10.71 19.50 -10.93
CA GLY A 335 11.87 18.87 -10.30
C GLY A 335 11.60 18.48 -8.85
N GLU A 336 12.51 17.69 -8.29
CA GLU A 336 12.44 17.20 -6.90
C GLU A 336 12.69 18.30 -5.86
N LEU A 337 13.40 19.36 -6.26
CA LEU A 337 13.74 20.49 -5.39
C LEU A 337 12.91 21.70 -5.78
N VAL A 338 12.33 22.34 -4.76
CA VAL A 338 11.61 23.61 -4.89
C VAL A 338 12.57 24.74 -4.54
N ASP A 339 12.68 25.74 -5.41
CA ASP A 339 13.42 26.96 -5.08
C ASP A 339 12.72 27.68 -3.91
N PRO A 340 13.43 28.02 -2.81
CA PRO A 340 12.83 28.77 -1.71
C PRO A 340 12.10 30.05 -2.13
N ALA A 341 12.59 30.74 -3.18
CA ALA A 341 11.94 31.95 -3.70
C ALA A 341 10.59 31.64 -4.37
N ASP A 342 10.48 30.55 -5.11
CA ASP A 342 9.22 30.10 -5.73
C ASP A 342 8.21 29.68 -4.66
N HIS A 343 8.67 29.00 -3.60
CA HIS A 343 7.85 28.66 -2.45
C HIS A 343 7.32 29.91 -1.73
N GLU A 344 8.19 30.88 -1.41
CA GLU A 344 7.79 32.14 -0.78
C GLU A 344 6.79 32.92 -1.64
N ALA A 345 7.03 32.98 -2.96
CA ALA A 345 6.11 33.61 -3.91
C ALA A 345 4.74 32.90 -3.94
N ALA A 346 4.72 31.56 -3.94
CA ALA A 346 3.49 30.78 -3.92
C ALA A 346 2.69 30.99 -2.63
N VAL A 347 3.35 31.03 -1.46
CA VAL A 347 2.70 31.30 -0.16
C VAL A 347 2.15 32.72 -0.10
N ALA A 348 2.89 33.71 -0.61
CA ALA A 348 2.42 35.10 -0.68
C ALA A 348 1.20 35.23 -1.61
N ALA A 349 1.23 34.57 -2.76
CA ALA A 349 0.11 34.53 -3.71
C ALA A 349 -1.12 33.85 -3.10
N LEU A 350 -0.95 32.69 -2.46
CA LEU A 350 -2.02 31.97 -1.78
C LEU A 350 -2.70 32.83 -0.70
N SER A 351 -1.91 33.61 0.05
CA SER A 351 -2.42 34.51 1.11
C SER A 351 -3.28 35.65 0.58
N ALA A 352 -3.16 36.01 -0.70
CA ALA A 352 -3.97 37.04 -1.34
C ALA A 352 -5.32 36.51 -1.88
N LEU A 353 -5.51 35.19 -1.93
CA LEU A 353 -6.70 34.55 -2.44
C LEU A 353 -7.77 34.37 -1.36
N ALA A 354 -9.04 34.33 -1.77
CA ALA A 354 -10.14 34.04 -0.85
C ALA A 354 -10.00 32.62 -0.26
N PRO A 355 -10.34 32.39 1.03
CA PRO A 355 -10.28 31.07 1.64
C PRO A 355 -11.13 30.05 0.88
N TRP A 356 -10.65 28.80 0.82
CA TRP A 356 -11.43 27.72 0.20
C TRP A 356 -12.70 27.43 0.99
N PRO A 357 -13.86 27.22 0.34
CA PRO A 357 -15.10 26.89 1.02
C PRO A 357 -15.00 25.58 1.81
N LYS A 358 -15.35 25.60 3.10
CA LYS A 358 -15.29 24.43 3.99
C LYS A 358 -16.47 23.50 3.79
N ARG A 359 -16.22 22.20 3.73
CA ARG A 359 -17.24 21.16 3.81
C ARG A 359 -17.86 21.19 5.22
N PRO A 360 -19.20 21.11 5.34
CA PRO A 360 -19.83 20.88 6.64
C PRO A 360 -19.26 19.60 7.26
N ALA A 361 -19.04 19.60 8.57
CA ALA A 361 -18.66 18.35 9.24
C ALA A 361 -19.70 17.28 8.91
N PRO A 362 -19.28 16.03 8.58
CA PRO A 362 -20.23 14.95 8.39
C PRO A 362 -21.13 14.88 9.61
N ALA A 363 -22.44 14.70 9.41
CA ALA A 363 -23.35 14.41 10.51
C ALA A 363 -22.78 13.18 11.22
N THR A 364 -22.31 13.33 12.45
CA THR A 364 -21.68 12.25 13.22
C THR A 364 -22.57 11.03 13.13
N ALA A 365 -22.09 9.99 12.43
CA ALA A 365 -22.70 8.69 12.51
C ALA A 365 -22.72 8.32 14.00
N PRO A 366 -23.84 7.80 14.54
CA PRO A 366 -23.88 7.37 15.92
C PRO A 366 -22.70 6.44 16.17
N ALA A 367 -21.97 6.67 17.26
CA ALA A 367 -20.83 5.84 17.64
C ALA A 367 -21.24 4.36 17.50
N PRO A 368 -20.37 3.52 16.90
CA PRO A 368 -20.67 2.10 16.80
C PRO A 368 -21.04 1.60 18.20
N ALA A 369 -22.19 0.94 18.32
CA ALA A 369 -22.65 0.40 19.59
C ALA A 369 -21.48 -0.40 20.20
N PRO A 370 -21.17 -0.20 21.49
CA PRO A 370 -20.09 -0.95 22.12
C PRO A 370 -20.31 -2.42 21.85
N SER A 371 -19.32 -3.07 21.25
CA SER A 371 -19.35 -4.52 21.01
C SER A 371 -19.77 -5.20 22.30
N PRO A 372 -20.75 -6.13 22.26
CA PRO A 372 -21.20 -6.81 23.47
C PRO A 372 -19.97 -7.39 24.16
N GLN A 373 -19.67 -6.88 25.36
CA GLN A 373 -18.58 -7.41 26.17
C GLN A 373 -18.84 -8.90 26.32
N ALA A 374 -17.90 -9.72 25.84
CA ALA A 374 -17.92 -11.14 26.15
C ALA A 374 -18.06 -11.29 27.68
N PRO A 375 -18.94 -12.18 28.17
CA PRO A 375 -19.15 -12.36 29.60
C PRO A 375 -17.78 -12.57 30.25
N ARG A 376 -17.43 -11.66 31.18
CA ARG A 376 -16.25 -11.82 32.01
C ARG A 376 -16.50 -13.06 32.87
N ASP A 377 -15.86 -14.17 32.51
CA ASP A 377 -15.69 -15.29 33.42
C ASP A 377 -14.97 -14.75 34.66
N THR A 378 -15.70 -14.65 35.76
CA THR A 378 -15.18 -14.31 37.07
C THR A 378 -14.25 -15.43 37.51
N ALA A 379 -12.96 -15.28 37.25
CA ALA A 379 -11.93 -16.10 37.88
C ALA A 379 -11.92 -15.82 39.40
N PRO A 380 -11.72 -16.84 40.24
CA PRO A 380 -11.76 -16.69 41.69
C PRO A 380 -10.57 -15.89 42.20
N GLU A 381 -10.88 -15.05 43.21
CA GLU A 381 -9.98 -14.30 44.07
C GLU A 381 -8.74 -15.12 44.48
N VAL A 382 -7.56 -14.77 43.96
CA VAL A 382 -6.29 -15.25 44.49
C VAL A 382 -5.86 -14.27 45.59
N MET A 383 -5.93 -14.78 46.83
CA MET A 383 -5.37 -14.17 48.04
C MET A 383 -3.92 -13.73 47.79
N GLN A 384 -3.67 -12.43 47.95
CA GLN A 384 -2.32 -11.88 48.05
C GLN A 384 -1.66 -12.39 49.32
N ASP A 385 -0.53 -13.08 49.17
CA ASP A 385 0.37 -13.37 50.29
C ASP A 385 1.57 -12.42 50.22
N ALA A 386 1.81 -11.76 51.34
CA ALA A 386 2.77 -10.69 51.51
C ALA A 386 4.13 -11.26 51.93
N SER A 387 5.05 -11.43 50.99
CA SER A 387 6.48 -11.31 51.28
C SER A 387 7.27 -11.18 49.98
N TYR A 388 7.79 -9.99 49.66
CA TYR A 388 9.08 -9.81 48.98
C TYR A 388 9.46 -8.32 48.96
N ASP A 389 9.67 -7.74 50.14
CA ASP A 389 10.46 -6.53 50.32
C ASP A 389 11.86 -6.95 50.74
N ALA A 390 12.82 -6.91 49.82
CA ALA A 390 14.25 -6.64 50.06
C ALA A 390 15.08 -6.92 48.80
N ALA A 391 15.31 -5.88 47.99
CA ALA A 391 16.60 -5.57 47.36
C ALA A 391 16.42 -4.71 46.08
N HIS A 392 16.38 -3.38 46.22
CA HIS A 392 17.15 -2.48 45.36
C HIS A 392 17.06 -1.01 45.82
N ALA A 393 17.90 -0.66 46.79
CA ALA A 393 18.20 0.71 47.17
C ALA A 393 19.71 0.87 47.36
N ALA A 394 20.44 1.00 46.25
CA ALA A 394 21.81 1.52 46.09
C ALA A 394 22.12 1.42 44.59
N ALA A 395 22.62 2.41 43.84
CA ALA A 395 23.27 3.65 44.20
C ALA A 395 23.07 4.69 43.08
N LYS A 396 22.73 5.92 43.47
CA LYS A 396 22.95 7.14 42.68
C LYS A 396 24.28 7.74 43.11
N GLY A 397 25.09 8.14 42.12
CA GLY A 397 26.05 9.24 42.28
C GLY A 397 27.50 8.87 42.02
N ALA A 398 28.04 9.25 40.86
CA ALA A 398 29.30 10.00 40.75
C ALA A 398 29.70 10.26 39.29
N ALA A 399 29.89 11.56 38.99
CA ALA A 399 30.94 12.16 38.18
C ALA A 399 30.92 11.95 36.64
N ALA A 400 30.69 12.99 35.82
CA ALA A 400 31.48 14.20 35.63
C ALA A 400 32.93 13.95 35.14
N GLY A 401 33.15 14.21 33.85
CA GLY A 401 34.35 14.91 33.40
C GLY A 401 35.33 14.15 32.50
N ARG A 402 35.82 14.92 31.49
CA ARG A 402 36.97 14.70 30.59
C ARG A 402 36.68 13.86 29.35
N SER A 403 37.24 14.14 28.18
CA SER A 403 38.01 15.27 27.65
C SER A 403 38.24 14.94 26.18
N LEU A 404 38.21 15.97 25.34
CA LEU A 404 38.80 16.02 24.01
C LEU A 404 40.17 15.34 23.96
N ARG A 405 40.43 14.60 22.87
CA ARG A 405 41.70 14.69 22.13
C ARG A 405 41.52 14.26 20.68
N ALA A 406 41.88 15.18 19.80
CA ALA A 406 42.19 14.98 18.40
C ALA A 406 43.45 14.12 18.23
N GLY A 407 43.56 13.45 17.08
CA GLY A 407 44.75 12.74 16.61
C GLY A 407 44.70 12.58 15.10
N SER A 408 45.47 13.42 14.43
CA SER A 408 45.77 13.48 13.00
C SER A 408 46.73 12.39 12.51
N GLY A 409 46.70 12.12 11.19
CA GLY A 409 47.76 11.49 10.40
C GLY A 409 47.47 10.02 10.08
N SER A 410 47.45 9.55 8.83
CA SER A 410 48.21 9.94 7.64
C SER A 410 47.45 9.64 6.37
#